data_AF-A0A536K3S9-F1
#
_entry.id   AF-A0A536K3S9-F1
#
_cell.length_a   1.000
_cell.length_b   1.000
_cell.length_c   1.000
_cell.angle_alpha   90.00
_cell.angle_beta   90.00
_cell.angle_gamma   90.00
#
_symmetry.space_group_name_H-M   'P 1'
#
loop_
_entity.id
_entity.type
_entity.pdbx_description
1 polymer ?
#
loop_
_entity_poly.entity_id
_entity_poly.type
_entity_poly.pdbx_seq_one_letter_code
_entity_poly.pdbx_strand_id
1 'polypeptide(L)'
;MAVARGDEPADLVLKGGHVLSVFTREWLDVDVAVTGGHVVGLGSYRGVQTLEVEGGYVVPGFIDAHMHIESSKLMFDQFARAVLP
;
A
#
# COMPACT_ATOMS: atom_id res chain seq x y z
N MET A 1 12.54 1.21 -14.55
CA MET A 1 13.40 0.83 -13.40
C MET A 1 13.70 -0.66 -13.50
N ALA A 2 14.88 -1.15 -13.07
CA ALA A 2 15.24 -2.56 -13.20
C ALA A 2 14.28 -3.49 -12.43
N VAL A 3 13.89 -3.09 -11.21
CA VAL A 3 12.87 -3.78 -10.40
C VAL A 3 11.52 -3.88 -11.11
N ALA A 4 11.03 -2.80 -11.72
CA ALA A 4 9.75 -2.79 -12.44
C ALA A 4 9.73 -3.75 -13.65
N ARG A 5 10.90 -4.10 -14.21
CA ARG A 5 11.03 -5.12 -15.26
C ARG A 5 11.19 -6.54 -14.70
N GLY A 6 11.42 -6.69 -13.40
CA GLY A 6 11.70 -7.96 -12.74
C GLY A 6 13.17 -8.39 -12.77
N ASP A 7 14.07 -7.52 -13.24
CA ASP A 7 15.51 -7.78 -13.32
C ASP A 7 16.15 -7.86 -11.92
N GLU A 8 15.60 -7.11 -10.97
CA GLU A 8 16.05 -7.01 -9.57
C GLU A 8 14.85 -7.20 -8.62
N PRO A 9 15.08 -7.71 -7.39
CA PRO A 9 14.03 -7.81 -6.39
C PRO A 9 13.58 -6.43 -5.88
N ALA A 10 12.29 -6.29 -5.56
CA ALA A 10 11.75 -5.12 -4.90
C ALA A 10 12.08 -5.09 -3.40
N ASP A 11 12.06 -3.92 -2.76
CA ASP A 11 12.27 -3.83 -1.30
C ASP A 11 11.20 -4.63 -0.53
N LEU A 12 9.94 -4.50 -0.95
CA LEU A 12 8.78 -5.18 -0.38
C LEU A 12 7.84 -5.69 -1.49
N VAL A 13 7.32 -6.89 -1.33
CA VAL A 13 6.20 -7.43 -2.11
C VAL A 13 5.04 -7.78 -1.18
N LEU A 14 3.85 -7.23 -1.46
CA LEU A 14 2.59 -7.66 -0.86
C LEU A 14 2.03 -8.80 -1.71
N LYS A 15 1.96 -10.01 -1.18
CA LYS A 15 1.68 -11.22 -1.98
C LYS A 15 0.29 -11.80 -1.73
N GLY A 16 -0.40 -12.16 -2.81
CA GLY A 16 -1.67 -12.90 -2.76
C GLY A 16 -2.91 -12.07 -2.36
N GLY A 17 -2.84 -10.74 -2.42
CA GLY A 17 -3.94 -9.87 -2.03
C GLY A 17 -4.91 -9.53 -3.18
N HIS A 18 -6.12 -9.13 -2.82
CA HIS A 18 -7.10 -8.54 -3.76
C HIS A 18 -6.84 -7.04 -3.86
N VAL A 19 -6.19 -6.57 -4.93
CA VAL A 19 -5.80 -5.17 -5.11
C VAL A 19 -6.91 -4.37 -5.78
N LEU A 20 -7.34 -3.26 -5.15
CA LEU A 20 -8.34 -2.37 -5.73
C LEU A 20 -7.71 -1.45 -6.78
N SER A 21 -8.12 -1.61 -8.04
CA SER A 21 -7.95 -0.56 -9.05
C SER A 21 -9.02 0.49 -8.86
N VAL A 22 -8.71 1.59 -8.19
CA VAL A 22 -9.69 2.69 -7.97
C VAL A 22 -10.12 3.39 -9.26
N PHE A 23 -9.32 3.26 -10.33
CA PHE A 23 -9.63 3.85 -11.63
C PHE A 23 -10.69 3.03 -12.39
N THR A 24 -10.52 1.70 -12.45
CA THR A 24 -11.45 0.80 -13.15
C THR A 24 -12.55 0.26 -12.25
N ARG A 25 -12.41 0.39 -10.92
CA ARG A 25 -13.30 -0.14 -9.87
C ARG A 25 -13.35 -1.67 -9.84
N GLU A 26 -12.24 -2.30 -10.19
CA GLU A 26 -12.08 -3.74 -10.24
C GLU A 26 -11.12 -4.23 -9.14
N TRP A 27 -11.34 -5.47 -8.71
CA TRP A 27 -10.40 -6.20 -7.86
C TRP A 27 -9.46 -7.02 -8.74
N LEU A 28 -8.16 -6.89 -8.50
CA LEU A 28 -7.11 -7.60 -9.22
C LEU A 28 -6.41 -8.57 -8.27
N ASP A 29 -6.36 -9.84 -8.65
CA ASP A 29 -5.64 -10.88 -7.91
C ASP A 29 -4.16 -10.88 -8.31
N VAL A 30 -3.41 -9.90 -7.79
CA VAL A 30 -2.01 -9.64 -8.18
C VAL A 30 -1.19 -9.20 -6.97
N ASP A 31 0.13 -9.42 -7.01
CA ASP A 31 1.03 -8.88 -5.99
C ASP A 31 1.33 -7.41 -6.25
N VAL A 32 1.73 -6.69 -5.20
CA VAL A 32 2.17 -5.27 -5.27
C VAL A 32 3.64 -5.18 -4.92
N ALA A 33 4.46 -4.66 -5.83
CA ALA A 33 5.88 -4.42 -5.59
C ALA A 33 6.14 -2.96 -5.20
N VAL A 34 6.90 -2.75 -4.12
CA VAL A 34 7.27 -1.44 -3.59
C VAL A 34 8.79 -1.33 -3.52
N THR A 35 9.35 -0.21 -3.99
CA THR A 35 10.79 0.09 -3.89
C THR A 35 11.01 1.58 -3.73
N GLY A 36 11.86 1.98 -2.78
CA GLY A 36 12.16 3.38 -2.50
C GLY A 36 10.92 4.23 -2.20
N GLY A 37 9.93 3.64 -1.51
CA GLY A 37 8.67 4.30 -1.17
C GLY A 37 7.66 4.45 -2.32
N HIS A 38 7.92 3.84 -3.48
CA HIS A 38 7.03 3.90 -4.65
C HIS A 38 6.51 2.51 -5.00
N VAL A 39 5.25 2.43 -5.44
CA VAL A 39 4.72 1.23 -6.11
C VAL A 39 5.37 1.15 -7.49
N VAL A 40 6.16 0.11 -7.73
CA VAL A 40 6.92 -0.06 -8.97
C VAL A 40 6.25 -1.01 -9.96
N GLY A 41 5.25 -1.77 -9.51
CA GLY A 41 4.48 -2.64 -10.38
C GLY A 41 3.39 -3.45 -9.67
N LEU A 42 2.44 -3.93 -10.48
CA LEU A 42 1.40 -4.89 -10.11
C LEU A 42 1.61 -6.16 -10.95
N GLY A 43 1.51 -7.34 -10.34
CA GLY A 43 1.79 -8.62 -11.00
C GLY A 43 2.64 -9.52 -10.13
N SER A 44 3.37 -10.46 -10.71
CA SER A 44 4.25 -11.35 -9.95
C SER A 44 5.64 -10.74 -9.80
N TYR A 45 6.10 -10.55 -8.56
CA TYR A 45 7.41 -9.95 -8.25
C TYR A 45 8.16 -10.74 -7.18
N ARG A 46 9.48 -10.58 -7.15
CA ARG A 46 10.35 -11.06 -6.07
C ARG A 46 10.67 -9.88 -5.15
N GLY A 47 10.53 -10.07 -3.84
CA GLY A 47 10.85 -9.07 -2.83
C GLY A 47 12.04 -9.48 -1.98
N VAL A 48 12.80 -8.50 -1.47
CA VAL A 48 13.74 -8.69 -0.36
C VAL A 48 12.96 -9.03 0.91
N GLN A 49 11.83 -8.36 1.10
CA GLN A 49 10.80 -8.72 2.08
C GLN A 49 9.50 -9.07 1.36
N THR A 50 8.79 -10.06 1.88
CA THR A 50 7.47 -10.45 1.41
C THR A 50 6.51 -10.40 2.58
N LEU A 51 5.38 -9.70 2.39
CA LEU A 51 4.25 -9.74 3.30
C LEU A 51 3.13 -10.53 2.63
N GLU A 52 2.82 -11.70 3.18
CA GLU A 52 1.69 -12.51 2.74
C GLU A 52 0.38 -11.83 3.19
N VAL A 53 -0.46 -11.49 2.22
CA VAL A 53 -1.75 -10.82 2.43
C VAL A 53 -2.88 -11.63 1.79
N GLU A 54 -2.73 -12.96 1.74
CA GLU A 54 -3.69 -13.89 1.12
C GLU A 54 -5.10 -13.74 1.72
N GLY A 55 -6.10 -13.57 0.85
CA GLY A 55 -7.49 -13.30 1.22
C GLY A 55 -7.74 -11.89 1.79
N GLY A 56 -6.69 -11.09 1.94
CA GLY A 56 -6.76 -9.69 2.31
C GLY A 56 -7.06 -8.78 1.12
N TYR A 57 -7.54 -7.57 1.41
CA TYR A 57 -7.84 -6.54 0.42
C TYR A 57 -6.80 -5.42 0.51
N VAL A 58 -6.16 -5.12 -0.62
CA VAL A 58 -5.14 -4.07 -0.72
C VAL A 58 -5.76 -2.85 -1.37
N VAL A 59 -5.79 -1.75 -0.63
CA VAL A 59 -6.33 -0.47 -1.07
C VAL A 59 -5.28 0.63 -0.88
N PRO A 60 -5.37 1.75 -1.63
CA PRO A 60 -4.62 2.95 -1.30
C PRO A 60 -4.91 3.39 0.14
N GLY A 61 -3.90 3.94 0.81
CA GLY A 61 -4.10 4.60 2.11
C GLY A 61 -5.16 5.70 2.00
N PHE A 62 -6.00 5.84 3.02
CA PHE A 62 -7.06 6.84 3.01
C PHE A 62 -6.49 8.26 3.08
N ILE A 63 -7.13 9.18 2.36
CA ILE A 63 -6.78 10.59 2.33
C ILE A 63 -7.99 11.38 2.81
N ASP A 64 -7.79 12.15 3.87
CA ASP A 64 -8.75 13.15 4.31
C ASP A 64 -8.39 14.50 3.70
N ALA A 65 -9.25 14.98 2.80
CA ALA A 65 -9.02 16.23 2.07
C ALA A 65 -9.31 17.48 2.93
N HIS A 66 -10.06 17.33 4.03
CA HIS A 66 -10.46 18.46 4.84
C HIS A 66 -10.83 18.04 6.26
N MET A 67 -9.95 18.36 7.21
CA MET A 67 -10.19 18.16 8.63
C MET A 67 -9.62 19.30 9.46
N HIS A 68 -10.13 19.40 10.68
CA HIS A 68 -9.56 20.21 11.75
C HIS A 68 -9.16 19.27 12.90
N ILE A 69 -7.86 19.13 13.15
CA ILE A 69 -7.35 18.24 14.21
C ILE A 69 -7.87 18.69 15.57
N GLU A 70 -8.07 19.98 15.76
CA GLU A 70 -8.57 20.61 16.99
C GLU A 70 -9.97 20.08 17.38
N SER A 71 -10.80 19.72 16.40
CA SER A 71 -12.13 19.15 16.65
C SER A 71 -12.06 17.79 17.36
N SER A 72 -10.94 17.06 17.22
CA SER A 72 -10.70 15.82 17.96
C SER A 72 -10.38 16.05 19.44
N LYS A 73 -10.02 17.29 19.83
CA LYS A 73 -9.52 17.67 21.16
C LYS A 73 -8.22 16.95 21.56
N LEU A 74 -7.48 16.43 20.59
CA LEU A 74 -6.19 15.78 20.79
C LEU A 74 -5.05 16.68 20.34
N MET A 75 -3.87 16.45 20.91
CA MET A 75 -2.61 16.93 20.36
C MET A 75 -2.24 16.12 19.11
N PHE A 76 -1.42 16.70 18.22
CA PHE A 76 -1.05 16.11 16.93
C PHE A 76 -0.51 14.67 17.03
N ASP A 77 0.31 14.40 18.04
CA ASP A 77 0.88 13.07 18.30
C ASP A 77 -0.18 12.04 18.71
N GLN A 78 -1.12 12.45 19.58
CA GLN A 78 -2.22 11.60 20.00
C GLN A 78 -3.23 11.36 18.88
N PHE A 79 -3.46 12.38 18.04
CA PHE A 79 -4.28 12.22 16.85
C PHE A 79 -3.64 11.24 15.86
N ALA A 80 -2.36 11.42 15.53
CA ALA A 80 -1.62 10.53 14.63
C ALA A 80 -1.68 9.07 15.11
N ARG A 81 -1.46 8.84 16.41
CA ARG A 81 -1.56 7.51 17.02
C ARG A 81 -2.97 6.90 16.97
N ALA A 82 -4.02 7.72 16.94
CA ALA A 82 -5.39 7.25 16.89
C ALA A 82 -5.85 6.84 15.49
N VAL A 83 -5.27 7.45 14.44
CA VAL A 83 -5.71 7.27 13.04
C VAL A 83 -4.73 6.48 12.18
N LEU A 84 -3.46 6.42 12.56
CA LEU A 84 -2.46 5.57 11.94
C LEU A 84 -2.34 4.25 12.72
N PRO A 85 -2.12 3.12 12.03
CA PRO A 85 -1.85 1.83 12.67
C PRO A 85 -0.54 1.81 13.48
#